data_AF-A0A497SDA1-F1
#
_entry.id   AF-A0A497SDA1-F1
#
_cell.length_a   1.000
_cell.length_b   1.000
_cell.length_c   1.000
_cell.angle_alpha   90.00
_cell.angle_beta   90.00
_cell.angle_gamma   90.00
#
_symmetry.space_group_name_H-M   'P 1'
#
loop_
_entity.id
_entity.type
_entity.pdbx_description
1 polymer ?
#
loop_
_entity_poly.entity_id
_entity_poly.type
_entity_poly.pdbx_seq_one_letter_code
_entity_poly.pdbx_strand_id
1 'polypeptide(L)'
;MRPYVIFNSTITLDGRIANKESRIMSRLEKNRIHELRETVDAIMVDVETIINENPLLDVRRGHEPYRVITDPKAEIPLNARVFESDGKKIVFVSSEAPGKKIEK
;
A
#
# COMPACT_ATOMS: atom_id res chain seq x y z
N MET A 1 0.88 22.46 -8.12
CA MET A 1 1.03 22.08 -6.70
C MET A 1 1.64 20.68 -6.63
N ARG A 2 2.48 20.38 -5.63
CA ARG A 2 3.07 19.04 -5.42
C ARG A 2 2.55 18.47 -4.09
N PRO A 3 2.24 17.16 -3.99
CA PRO A 3 1.85 16.55 -2.72
C PRO A 3 2.95 16.68 -1.67
N TYR A 4 2.57 16.82 -0.40
CA TYR A 4 3.48 16.63 0.73
C TYR A 4 3.64 15.13 0.98
N VAL A 5 4.87 14.64 1.08
CA VAL A 5 5.17 13.21 1.13
C VAL A 5 5.72 12.83 2.50
N ILE A 6 5.07 11.87 3.14
CA ILE A 6 5.53 11.24 4.37
C ILE A 6 6.03 9.84 4.01
N PHE A 7 7.30 9.57 4.26
CA PHE A 7 7.86 8.23 4.15
C PHE A 7 7.78 7.53 5.51
N ASN A 8 7.17 6.34 5.55
CA ASN A 8 7.06 5.52 6.76
C ASN A 8 7.61 4.13 6.49
N SER A 9 8.51 3.65 7.35
CA SER A 9 9.12 2.33 7.26
C SER A 9 9.40 1.77 8.64
N THR A 10 9.25 0.46 8.79
CA THR A 10 9.70 -0.29 9.96
C THR A 10 11.06 -0.89 9.66
N ILE A 11 12.02 -0.67 10.54
CA ILE A 11 13.40 -1.09 10.34
C ILE A 11 13.88 -1.89 11.55
N THR A 12 14.63 -2.97 11.30
CA THR A 12 15.33 -3.68 12.36
C THR A 12 16.49 -2.85 12.92
N LEU A 13 17.00 -3.23 14.08
CA LEU A 13 18.14 -2.53 14.71
C LEU A 13 19.40 -2.51 13.82
N ASP A 14 19.60 -3.55 12.99
CA ASP A 14 20.70 -3.64 12.03
C ASP A 14 20.41 -2.98 10.66
N GLY A 15 19.28 -2.25 10.53
CA GLY A 15 19.01 -1.41 9.37
C GLY A 15 18.25 -2.09 8.23
N ARG A 16 17.59 -3.23 8.46
CA ARG A 16 16.84 -3.95 7.40
C ARG A 16 15.36 -3.55 7.41
N ILE A 17 14.82 -3.28 6.22
CA ILE A 17 13.43 -2.84 6.01
C ILE A 17 12.50 -4.02 5.71
N ALA A 18 13.04 -5.13 5.19
CA ALA A 18 12.29 -6.32 4.82
C ALA A 18 12.97 -7.57 5.39
N ASN A 19 12.20 -8.43 6.04
CA ASN A 19 12.64 -9.77 6.42
C ASN A 19 11.55 -10.75 6.02
N LYS A 20 11.90 -12.01 5.68
CA LYS A 20 10.90 -13.08 5.42
C LYS A 20 9.97 -13.31 6.62
N GLU A 21 10.39 -12.84 7.79
CA GLU A 21 9.62 -12.76 9.02
C GLU A 21 8.94 -11.39 9.20
N SER A 22 8.35 -10.81 8.15
CA SER A 22 7.68 -9.48 8.11
C SER A 22 6.50 -9.29 9.10
N ARG A 23 6.35 -10.19 10.09
CA ARG A 23 5.32 -10.16 11.12
C ARG A 23 5.77 -9.46 12.42
N ILE A 24 6.98 -8.90 12.46
CA ILE A 24 7.51 -8.19 13.65
C ILE A 24 7.06 -6.72 13.62
N MET A 25 5.76 -6.47 13.54
CA MET A 25 5.19 -5.16 13.92
C MET A 25 4.39 -5.34 15.20
N SER A 26 4.79 -4.61 16.23
CA SER A 26 4.08 -4.54 17.50
C SER A 26 2.67 -3.95 17.31
N ARG A 27 1.79 -4.15 18.30
CA ARG A 27 0.47 -3.51 18.31
C ARG A 27 0.57 -1.99 18.32
N LEU A 28 1.58 -1.44 18.99
CA LEU A 28 1.80 0.00 19.08
C LEU A 28 2.12 0.58 17.70
N GLU A 29 3.01 -0.06 16.95
CA GLU A 29 3.36 0.38 15.58
C GLU A 29 2.17 0.30 14.63
N LYS A 30 1.38 -0.78 14.72
CA LYS A 30 0.15 -0.90 13.93
C LYS A 30 -0.82 0.23 14.22
N ASN A 31 -1.05 0.57 15.49
CA ASN A 31 -1.91 1.68 15.86
C ASN A 31 -1.38 3.02 15.32
N ARG A 32 -0.07 3.28 15.47
CA ARG A 32 0.57 4.49 14.94
C ARG A 32 0.43 4.61 13.42
N ILE A 33 0.61 3.51 12.67
CA ILE A 33 0.43 3.50 11.21
C ILE A 33 -1.03 3.75 10.85
N HIS A 34 -1.98 3.15 11.58
CA HIS A 34 -3.40 3.41 11.37
C HIS A 34 -3.76 4.89 11.61
N GLU A 35 -3.27 5.49 12.70
CA GLU A 35 -3.46 6.92 12.98
C GLU A 35 -2.84 7.79 11.88
N LEU A 36 -1.64 7.46 11.40
CA LEU A 36 -1.02 8.19 10.28
C LEU A 36 -1.88 8.14 9.02
N ARG A 37 -2.46 6.97 8.70
CA ARG A 37 -3.34 6.80 7.53
C ARG A 37 -4.61 7.66 7.61
N GLU A 38 -5.11 7.94 8.81
CA GLU A 38 -6.27 8.82 9.02
C GLU A 38 -5.96 10.31 8.74
N THR A 39 -4.67 10.69 8.67
CA THR A 39 -4.23 12.08 8.50
C THR A 39 -3.80 12.45 7.08
N VAL A 40 -3.83 11.50 6.14
CA VAL A 40 -3.32 11.69 4.77
C VAL A 40 -4.43 11.53 3.73
N ASP A 41 -4.28 12.19 2.59
CA ASP A 41 -5.20 12.05 1.47
C ASP A 41 -4.97 10.74 0.69
N ALA A 42 -3.76 10.18 0.73
CA ALA A 42 -3.39 9.00 -0.03
C ALA A 42 -2.31 8.15 0.66
N ILE A 43 -2.40 6.84 0.47
CA ILE A 43 -1.40 5.84 0.84
C ILE A 43 -0.79 5.28 -0.45
N MET A 44 0.53 5.29 -0.56
CA MET A 44 1.25 4.75 -1.72
C MET A 44 2.07 3.52 -1.34
N VAL A 45 1.98 2.45 -2.14
CA VAL A 45 2.81 1.24 -2.02
C VAL A 45 3.19 0.69 -3.40
N ASP A 46 4.22 -0.15 -3.45
CA ASP A 46 4.56 -0.90 -4.66
C ASP A 46 3.79 -2.23 -4.76
N VAL A 47 3.80 -2.82 -5.95
CA VAL A 47 3.16 -4.12 -6.21
C VAL A 47 3.78 -5.24 -5.36
N GLU A 48 5.08 -5.18 -5.07
CA GLU A 48 5.79 -6.18 -4.28
C GLU A 48 5.24 -6.25 -2.84
N THR A 49 4.91 -5.10 -2.24
CA THR A 49 4.24 -5.02 -0.95
C THR A 49 2.87 -5.71 -1.00
N ILE A 50 2.10 -5.51 -2.07
CA ILE A 50 0.79 -6.16 -2.22
C ILE A 50 0.94 -7.67 -2.37
N ILE A 51 1.90 -8.13 -3.17
CA ILE A 51 2.14 -9.56 -3.41
C ILE A 51 2.61 -10.26 -2.12
N ASN A 52 3.52 -9.64 -1.37
CA ASN A 52 4.12 -10.25 -0.18
C ASN A 52 3.23 -10.16 1.06
N GLU A 53 2.50 -9.05 1.24
CA GLU A 53 1.76 -8.78 2.49
C GLU A 53 0.24 -8.82 2.33
N ASN A 54 -0.27 -8.68 1.11
CA ASN A 54 -1.69 -8.60 0.77
C ASN A 54 -2.51 -7.71 1.76
N PRO A 55 -2.14 -6.42 1.93
CA PRO A 55 -2.76 -5.54 2.93
C PRO A 55 -4.10 -4.95 2.43
N LEU A 56 -4.99 -4.57 3.35
CA LEU A 56 -6.21 -3.82 3.05
C LEU A 56 -5.96 -2.32 2.79
N LEU A 57 -4.92 -1.77 3.46
CA LEU A 57 -4.58 -0.34 3.49
C LEU A 57 -5.77 0.57 3.88
N ASP A 58 -6.61 0.10 4.80
CA ASP A 58 -7.80 0.79 5.30
C ASP A 58 -7.54 1.59 6.57
N VAL A 59 -8.46 2.51 6.84
CA VAL A 59 -8.62 3.18 8.14
C VAL A 59 -9.85 2.63 8.84
N ARG A 60 -9.84 2.60 10.18
CA ARG A 60 -10.98 2.05 10.94
C ARG A 60 -12.11 3.06 11.11
N ARG A 61 -11.78 4.35 11.13
CA ARG A 61 -12.70 5.47 11.34
C ARG A 61 -12.17 6.69 10.58
N GLY A 62 -13.07 7.53 10.08
CA GLY A 62 -12.69 8.80 9.45
C GLY A 62 -12.62 8.73 7.93
N HIS A 63 -11.78 9.59 7.35
CA HIS A 63 -11.64 9.73 5.91
C HIS A 63 -10.83 8.58 5.32
N GLU A 64 -11.38 7.94 4.29
CA GLU A 64 -10.73 6.83 3.61
C GLU A 64 -9.74 7.35 2.54
N PRO A 65 -8.42 7.18 2.73
CA PRO A 65 -7.43 7.70 1.80
C PRO A 65 -7.47 6.98 0.45
N TYR A 66 -7.01 7.68 -0.58
CA TYR A 66 -6.75 7.06 -1.88
C TYR A 66 -5.64 6.01 -1.74
N ARG A 67 -5.81 4.85 -2.39
CA ARG A 67 -4.74 3.86 -2.49
C ARG A 67 -4.06 4.01 -3.82
N VAL A 68 -2.78 4.32 -3.78
CA VAL A 68 -1.94 4.51 -4.95
C VAL A 68 -0.97 3.33 -5.03
N ILE A 69 -1.15 2.47 -6.02
CA ILE A 69 -0.27 1.31 -6.23
C ILE A 69 0.58 1.54 -7.46
N THR A 70 1.90 1.37 -7.35
CA THR A 70 2.78 1.30 -8.51
C THR A 70 2.98 -0.14 -8.92
N ASP A 71 2.40 -0.51 -10.06
CA ASP A 71 2.43 -1.85 -10.63
C ASP A 71 2.81 -1.77 -12.11
N PRO A 72 4.11 -1.56 -12.42
CA PRO A 72 4.55 -1.30 -13.80
C PRO A 72 4.25 -2.44 -14.77
N LYS A 73 3.96 -3.66 -14.29
CA LYS A 73 3.74 -4.86 -15.11
C LYS A 73 2.31 -5.42 -15.01
N ALA A 74 1.39 -4.74 -14.34
CA ALA A 74 0.04 -5.24 -14.06
C ALA A 74 0.05 -6.64 -13.38
N GLU A 75 0.98 -6.85 -12.46
CA GLU A 75 1.18 -8.10 -11.74
C GLU A 75 0.19 -8.29 -10.58
N ILE A 76 -0.43 -7.21 -10.07
CA ILE A 76 -1.35 -7.27 -8.94
C ILE A 76 -2.49 -8.28 -9.19
N PRO A 77 -2.75 -9.21 -8.26
CA PRO A 77 -3.90 -10.11 -8.38
C PRO A 77 -5.21 -9.32 -8.26
N LEU A 78 -6.19 -9.60 -9.12
CA LEU A 78 -7.50 -8.90 -9.09
C LEU A 78 -8.31 -9.20 -7.82
N ASN A 79 -7.94 -10.25 -7.09
CA ASN A 79 -8.47 -10.62 -5.78
C ASN A 79 -7.58 -10.17 -4.61
N ALA A 80 -6.63 -9.25 -4.83
CA ALA A 80 -5.84 -8.68 -3.74
C ALA A 80 -6.74 -7.88 -2.78
N ARG A 81 -6.46 -7.98 -1.48
CA ARG A 81 -7.28 -7.38 -0.41
C ARG A 81 -7.34 -5.86 -0.49
N VAL A 82 -6.34 -5.22 -1.08
CA VAL A 82 -6.34 -3.77 -1.32
C VAL A 82 -7.52 -3.30 -2.18
N PHE A 83 -8.14 -4.20 -2.95
CA PHE A 83 -9.34 -3.92 -3.73
C PHE A 83 -10.65 -4.14 -2.97
N GLU A 84 -10.63 -4.82 -1.82
CA GLU A 84 -11.80 -5.11 -1.00
C GLU A 84 -12.21 -3.94 -0.10
N SER A 85 -11.26 -3.09 0.28
CA SER A 85 -11.49 -1.96 1.18
C SER A 85 -12.26 -0.82 0.50
N ASP A 86 -12.88 0.07 1.26
CA ASP A 86 -13.60 1.21 0.70
C ASP A 86 -12.65 2.28 0.15
N GLY A 87 -13.17 3.28 -0.59
CA GLY A 87 -12.37 4.39 -1.11
C GLY A 87 -11.81 4.17 -2.53
N LYS A 88 -11.12 5.19 -3.05
CA LYS A 88 -10.63 5.19 -4.44
C LYS A 88 -9.26 4.51 -4.54
N LYS A 89 -9.06 3.76 -5.61
CA LYS A 89 -7.79 3.08 -5.93
C LYS A 89 -7.28 3.59 -7.27
N ILE A 90 -5.99 3.89 -7.32
CA ILE A 90 -5.26 4.33 -8.49
C ILE A 90 -4.11 3.36 -8.66
N VAL A 91 -4.07 2.63 -9.77
CA VAL A 91 -2.97 1.73 -10.11
C VAL A 91 -2.20 2.37 -11.26
N PHE A 92 -0.96 2.75 -10.99
CA PHE A 92 -0.04 3.23 -12.01
C PHE A 92 0.64 2.04 -12.68
N VAL A 93 0.35 1.88 -13.97
CA VAL A 93 0.91 0.84 -14.84
C VAL A 93 1.81 1.47 -15.90
N SER A 94 2.83 0.75 -16.35
CA SER A 94 3.63 1.19 -17.49
C SER A 94 2.82 1.07 -18.78
N SER A 95 3.11 1.90 -19.78
CA SER A 95 2.60 1.72 -21.15
C SER A 95 3.03 0.40 -21.78
N GLU A 96 4.08 -0.23 -21.25
CA GLU A 96 4.62 -1.52 -21.72
C GLU A 96 4.02 -2.71 -20.97
N ALA A 97 3.07 -2.48 -20.05
CA ALA A 97 2.50 -3.55 -19.25
C ALA A 97 1.71 -4.54 -20.14
N PRO A 98 1.85 -5.86 -19.92
CA PRO A 98 1.12 -6.87 -20.68
C PRO A 98 -0.39 -6.73 -20.42
N GLY A 99 -1.12 -6.16 -21.38
CA GLY A 99 -2.48 -5.61 -21.25
C GLY A 99 -3.62 -6.55 -20.83
N LYS A 100 -3.35 -7.80 -20.45
CA LYS A 100 -4.39 -8.79 -20.10
C LYS A 100 -5.27 -8.41 -18.91
N LYS A 101 -4.80 -7.53 -18.02
CA LYS A 101 -5.54 -7.06 -16.84
C LYS A 101 -5.92 -5.56 -16.90
N ILE A 102 -5.54 -4.87 -17.97
CA ILE A 102 -5.67 -3.41 -18.09
C ILE A 102 -6.99 -3.03 -18.78
N GLU A 103 -7.67 -3.98 -19.40
CA GLU A 103 -9.02 -3.79 -19.92
C GLU A 103 -10.07 -4.06 -18.83
N LYS A 104 -10.58 -2.98 -18.23
CA LYS A 104 -11.91 -2.91 -17.60
C LYS A 104 -12.40 -1.47 -17.52
#